data_AF-A0A3N5IJS0-F1
#
_entry.id   AF-A0A3N5IJS0-F1
#
_cell.length_a   1.000
_cell.length_b   1.000
_cell.length_c   1.000
_cell.angle_alpha   90.00
_cell.angle_beta   90.00
_cell.angle_gamma   90.00
#
_symmetry.space_group_name_H-M   'P 1'
#
loop_
_entity.id
_entity.type
_entity.pdbx_description
1 polymer ?
#
loop_
_entity_poly.entity_id
_entity_poly.type
_entity_poly.pdbx_seq_one_letter_code
_entity_poly.pdbx_strand_id
1 'polypeptide(L)'
;MAEASHAGVHEANGTTTRYDEVPVAGDTVERLMTEVFRDHWAVIFAGPVIEGAAWEIRFTSPPTVSMLDGYLTVDTGAWHFHLCVNDHRGAASPEQARLRRVGRAAFFRTDGGTCVPASWGLRLWNGRGEQMVTVFFPNPWLDDAGDRVREPAWDRTALWDALRRRYAGVE
;
A
#
# COMPACT_ATOMS: atom_id res chain seq x y z
N MET A 1 -22.73 4.27 -14.31
CA MET A 1 -21.99 3.07 -13.87
C MET A 1 -20.97 2.75 -14.95
N ALA A 2 -19.71 3.10 -14.74
CA ALA A 2 -18.63 2.68 -15.61
C ALA A 2 -18.12 1.35 -15.05
N GLU A 3 -18.18 0.31 -15.88
CA GLU A 3 -17.61 -1.00 -15.59
C GLU A 3 -16.09 -0.83 -15.50
N ALA A 4 -15.52 -0.97 -14.30
CA ALA A 4 -14.08 -0.93 -14.12
C ALA A 4 -13.49 -2.15 -14.83
N SER A 5 -12.80 -1.93 -15.94
CA SER A 5 -12.08 -2.98 -16.65
C SER A 5 -10.94 -3.50 -15.78
N HIS A 6 -11.09 -4.70 -15.23
CA HIS A 6 -10.08 -5.39 -14.42
C HIS A 6 -8.99 -6.07 -15.31
N ALA A 7 -8.40 -5.33 -16.26
CA ALA A 7 -7.31 -5.90 -17.06
C ALA A 7 -6.01 -5.91 -16.23
N GLY A 8 -5.47 -7.10 -15.98
CA GLY A 8 -4.18 -7.26 -15.29
C GLY A 8 -3.03 -6.68 -16.11
N VAL A 9 -2.06 -6.06 -15.44
CA VAL A 9 -0.81 -5.60 -16.05
C VAL A 9 0.14 -6.78 -16.13
N HIS A 10 0.56 -7.15 -17.34
CA HIS A 10 1.58 -8.15 -17.58
C HIS A 10 2.97 -7.49 -17.53
N GLU A 11 3.79 -7.95 -16.60
CA GLU A 11 5.14 -7.42 -16.39
C GLU A 11 6.17 -8.20 -17.24
N ALA A 12 7.28 -7.55 -17.60
CA ALA A 12 8.34 -8.17 -18.40
C ALA A 12 8.99 -9.40 -17.73
N ASN A 13 8.87 -9.50 -16.40
CA ASN A 13 9.34 -10.64 -15.61
C ASN A 13 8.34 -11.83 -15.59
N GLY A 14 7.25 -11.77 -16.37
CA GLY A 14 6.25 -12.83 -16.47
C GLY A 14 5.18 -12.82 -15.37
N THR A 15 5.23 -11.86 -14.44
CA THR A 15 4.17 -11.69 -13.43
C THR A 15 2.96 -10.96 -14.00
N THR A 16 1.79 -11.14 -13.38
CA THR A 16 0.57 -10.40 -13.73
C THR A 16 0.02 -9.72 -12.49
N THR A 17 -0.15 -8.40 -12.53
CA THR A 17 -0.68 -7.63 -11.40
C THR A 17 -2.07 -7.10 -11.71
N ARG A 18 -3.04 -7.42 -10.86
CA ARG A 18 -4.37 -6.81 -10.87
C ARG A 18 -4.43 -5.69 -9.84
N TYR A 19 -5.15 -4.62 -10.18
CA TYR A 19 -5.32 -3.45 -9.33
C TYR A 19 -6.79 -3.16 -9.09
N ASP A 20 -7.13 -2.86 -7.84
CA ASP A 20 -8.42 -2.31 -7.44
C ASP A 20 -8.18 -0.89 -6.92
N GLU A 21 -8.63 0.10 -7.70
CA GLU A 21 -8.34 1.51 -7.46
C GLU A 21 -9.06 2.03 -6.22
N VAL A 22 -8.33 2.78 -5.40
CA VAL A 22 -8.86 3.51 -4.25
C VAL A 22 -9.10 4.96 -4.68
N PRO A 23 -10.29 5.54 -4.45
CA PRO A 23 -10.54 6.95 -4.74
C PRO A 23 -9.53 7.84 -4.01
N VAL A 24 -8.82 8.68 -4.77
CA VAL A 24 -7.82 9.62 -4.22
C VAL A 24 -8.40 11.01 -3.90
N ALA A 25 -9.69 11.22 -4.16
CA ALA A 25 -10.40 12.44 -3.81
C ALA A 25 -10.83 12.41 -2.32
N GLY A 26 -10.86 13.59 -1.70
CA GLY A 26 -11.21 13.73 -0.29
C GLY A 26 -10.16 13.09 0.65
N ASP A 27 -10.65 12.54 1.76
CA ASP A 27 -9.84 11.97 2.84
C ASP A 27 -9.70 10.42 2.78
N THR A 28 -10.18 9.79 1.71
CA THR A 28 -10.21 8.31 1.60
C THR A 28 -8.85 7.66 1.83
N VAL A 29 -7.80 8.18 1.17
CA VAL A 29 -6.43 7.66 1.30
C VAL A 29 -5.88 7.96 2.70
N GLU A 30 -6.15 9.14 3.26
CA GLU A 30 -5.74 9.49 4.62
C GLU A 30 -6.33 8.51 5.64
N ARG A 31 -7.63 8.22 5.56
CA ARG A 31 -8.32 7.27 6.43
C ARG A 31 -7.77 5.86 6.27
N LEU A 32 -7.60 5.40 5.03
CA LEU A 32 -7.02 4.09 4.74
C LEU A 32 -5.62 3.94 5.34
N MET A 33 -4.73 4.90 5.06
CA MET A 33 -3.34 4.81 5.54
C MET A 33 -3.25 4.99 7.06
N THR A 34 -4.14 5.78 7.66
CA THR A 34 -4.26 5.88 9.12
C THR A 34 -4.66 4.55 9.72
N GLU A 35 -5.70 3.88 9.21
CA GLU A 35 -6.15 2.57 9.69
C GLU A 35 -5.06 1.50 9.51
N VAL A 36 -4.44 1.44 8.33
CA VAL A 36 -3.36 0.49 8.02
C VAL A 36 -2.21 0.58 9.03
N PHE A 37 -1.72 1.79 9.32
CA PHE A 37 -0.57 1.95 10.21
C PHE A 37 -0.93 2.06 11.70
N ARG A 38 -2.17 2.45 12.04
CA ARG A 38 -2.60 2.51 13.45
C ARG A 38 -3.06 1.17 13.97
N ASP A 39 -3.86 0.47 13.17
CA ASP A 39 -4.63 -0.69 13.63
C ASP A 39 -4.03 -2.01 13.14
N HIS A 40 -3.25 -1.98 12.06
CA HIS A 40 -2.75 -3.18 11.39
C HIS A 40 -1.22 -3.27 11.25
N TRP A 41 -0.47 -2.35 11.85
CA TRP A 41 1.00 -2.28 11.78
C TRP A 41 1.71 -3.62 12.07
N ALA A 42 1.16 -4.43 12.97
CA ALA A 42 1.81 -5.65 13.48
C ALA A 42 1.85 -6.79 12.45
N VAL A 43 1.00 -6.76 11.43
CA VAL A 43 0.84 -7.85 10.45
C VAL A 43 1.20 -7.44 9.02
N ILE A 44 1.63 -6.19 8.82
CA ILE A 44 2.04 -5.68 7.51
C ILE A 44 3.54 -5.47 7.43
N PHE A 45 4.03 -5.39 6.21
CA PHE A 45 5.35 -4.83 5.89
C PHE A 45 5.15 -3.62 5.00
N ALA A 46 5.99 -2.60 5.14
CA ALA A 46 5.85 -1.40 4.31
C ALA A 46 7.20 -0.81 3.89
N GLY A 47 7.24 -0.28 2.68
CA GLY A 47 8.34 0.55 2.20
C GLY A 47 8.30 0.75 0.69
N PRO A 48 9.18 1.59 0.14
CA PRO A 48 9.36 1.74 -1.29
C PRO A 48 9.97 0.49 -1.90
N VAL A 49 9.43 0.10 -3.05
CA VAL A 49 9.90 -1.01 -3.88
C VAL A 49 10.00 -0.49 -5.31
N ILE A 50 11.14 0.11 -5.63
CA ILE A 50 11.41 0.76 -6.91
C ILE A 50 12.55 0.05 -7.64
N GLU A 51 12.67 0.30 -8.94
CA GLU A 51 13.81 -0.20 -9.72
C GLU A 51 15.12 0.34 -9.12
N GLY A 52 15.98 -0.59 -8.69
CA GLY A 52 17.29 -0.29 -8.09
C GLY A 52 17.31 -0.13 -6.57
N ALA A 53 16.16 -0.10 -5.87
CA ALA A 53 16.13 -0.08 -4.40
C ALA A 53 14.80 -0.58 -3.82
N ALA A 54 14.89 -1.44 -2.82
CA ALA A 54 13.74 -1.85 -2.02
C ALA A 54 14.15 -1.96 -0.54
N TRP A 55 13.27 -1.51 0.34
CA TRP A 55 13.33 -1.87 1.75
C TRP A 55 11.91 -2.12 2.25
N GLU A 56 11.78 -3.14 3.08
CA GLU A 56 10.50 -3.57 3.64
C GLU A 56 10.63 -3.55 5.15
N ILE A 57 9.81 -2.74 5.79
CA ILE A 57 9.91 -2.53 7.23
C ILE A 57 8.88 -3.38 7.93
N ARG A 58 9.38 -4.24 8.83
CA ARG A 58 8.57 -4.91 9.84
C ARG A 58 8.56 -4.08 11.10
N PHE A 59 7.37 -3.69 11.55
CA PHE A 59 7.20 -2.93 12.78
C PHE A 59 7.34 -3.87 13.99
N THR A 60 8.20 -3.51 14.93
CA THR A 60 8.46 -4.30 16.16
C THR A 60 7.73 -3.75 17.39
N SER A 61 7.13 -2.56 17.26
CA SER A 61 6.30 -1.89 18.26
C SER A 61 5.21 -1.06 17.58
N PRO A 62 4.12 -0.72 18.30
CA PRO A 62 3.10 0.18 17.76
C PRO A 62 3.69 1.54 17.39
N PRO A 63 3.53 2.03 16.14
CA PRO A 63 3.94 3.37 15.79
C PRO A 63 2.94 4.41 16.32
N THR A 64 3.44 5.63 16.57
CA THR A 64 2.58 6.80 16.66
C THR A 64 2.19 7.24 15.25
N VAL A 65 0.88 7.37 15.02
CA VAL A 65 0.33 7.79 13.72
C VAL A 65 -0.37 9.13 13.88
N SER A 66 0.14 10.15 13.18
CA SER A 66 -0.35 11.54 13.28
C SER A 66 -0.45 12.21 11.91
N MET A 67 -1.24 13.28 11.84
CA MET A 67 -1.42 14.10 10.64
C MET A 67 -0.93 15.52 10.88
N LEU A 68 -0.20 16.08 9.91
CA LEU A 68 0.16 17.48 9.88
C LEU A 68 0.19 17.98 8.44
N ASP A 69 -0.63 18.99 8.12
CA ASP A 69 -0.67 19.64 6.80
C ASP A 69 -0.69 18.63 5.63
N GLY A 70 -1.63 17.68 5.64
CA GLY A 70 -1.77 16.67 4.59
C GLY A 70 -0.73 15.54 4.59
N TYR A 71 0.27 15.61 5.47
CA TYR A 71 1.22 14.53 5.68
C TYR A 71 0.81 13.61 6.83
N LEU A 72 0.69 12.32 6.52
CA LEU A 72 0.68 11.25 7.51
C LEU A 72 2.11 11.02 7.99
N THR A 73 2.30 11.00 9.30
CA THR A 73 3.56 10.64 9.94
C THR A 73 3.36 9.33 10.69
N VAL A 74 4.23 8.35 10.40
CA VAL A 74 4.30 7.07 11.10
C VAL A 74 5.64 7.01 11.81
N ASP A 75 5.62 7.04 13.14
CA ASP A 75 6.80 7.19 13.98
C ASP A 75 6.95 6.03 14.96
N THR A 76 8.07 5.32 14.88
CA THR A 76 8.41 4.19 15.78
C THR A 76 9.36 4.60 16.92
N GLY A 77 9.76 5.87 16.97
CA GLY A 77 10.76 6.43 17.87
C GLY A 77 12.18 6.34 17.29
N ALA A 78 12.60 5.16 16.85
CA ALA A 78 13.94 4.98 16.25
C ALA A 78 14.02 5.50 14.80
N TRP A 79 12.89 5.48 14.09
CA TRP A 79 12.75 5.96 12.73
C TRP A 79 11.29 6.33 12.46
N HIS A 80 11.09 7.22 11.50
CA HIS A 80 9.77 7.61 11.02
C HIS A 80 9.79 7.85 9.51
N PHE A 81 8.60 7.95 8.93
CA PHE A 81 8.43 8.40 7.54
C PHE A 81 7.16 9.23 7.40
N HIS A 82 7.12 10.00 6.31
CA HIS A 82 6.02 10.89 6.00
C HIS A 82 5.44 10.59 4.63
N LEU A 83 4.11 10.54 4.52
CA LEU A 83 3.38 10.34 3.26
C LEU A 83 2.42 11.50 3.03
N CYS A 84 2.54 12.18 1.89
CA CYS A 84 1.62 13.25 1.50
C CYS A 84 0.30 12.65 1.00
N VAL A 85 -0.59 12.28 1.92
CA VAL A 85 -1.84 11.55 1.63
C VAL A 85 -3.03 12.46 1.42
N ASN A 86 -2.90 13.75 1.73
CA ASN A 86 -3.96 14.75 1.55
C ASN A 86 -3.37 16.11 1.14
N ASP A 87 -4.24 17.11 1.00
CA ASP A 87 -3.85 18.46 0.60
C ASP A 87 -2.91 19.09 1.62
N HIS A 88 -1.79 19.63 1.13
CA HIS A 88 -0.77 20.26 1.96
C HIS A 88 -0.50 21.70 1.51
N ARG A 89 -0.13 22.58 2.44
CA ARG A 89 0.10 24.01 2.23
C ARG A 89 1.58 24.37 2.17
N GLY A 90 2.48 23.47 2.59
CA GLY A 90 3.94 23.69 2.55
C GLY A 90 4.64 23.58 1.19
N ALA A 91 3.93 23.62 0.06
CA ALA A 91 4.54 23.64 -1.29
C ALA A 91 4.87 25.08 -1.73
N ALA A 92 5.93 25.25 -2.53
CA ALA A 92 6.25 26.55 -3.12
C ALA A 92 5.25 26.97 -4.22
N SER A 93 4.53 26.00 -4.81
CA SER A 93 3.49 26.25 -5.81
C SER A 93 2.35 25.24 -5.72
N PRO A 94 1.14 25.57 -6.23
CA PRO A 94 0.03 24.61 -6.33
C PRO A 94 0.38 23.39 -7.18
N GLU A 95 1.25 23.55 -8.18
CA GLU A 95 1.73 22.45 -9.00
C GLU A 95 2.57 21.48 -8.17
N GLN A 96 3.54 21.99 -7.41
CA GLN A 96 4.36 21.17 -6.54
C GLN A 96 3.51 20.44 -5.48
N ALA A 97 2.45 21.09 -4.98
CA ALA A 97 1.50 20.45 -4.06
C ALA A 97 0.83 19.22 -4.69
N ARG A 98 0.35 19.35 -5.93
CA ARG A 98 -0.25 18.24 -6.69
C ARG A 98 0.75 17.11 -6.96
N LEU A 99 2.01 17.43 -7.27
CA LEU A 99 3.04 16.43 -7.56
C LEU A 99 3.43 15.63 -6.31
N ARG A 100 3.45 16.26 -5.12
CA ARG A 100 3.79 15.61 -3.85
C ARG A 100 2.68 14.70 -3.34
N ARG A 101 1.43 15.14 -3.47
CA ARG A 101 0.24 14.42 -3.01
C ARG A 101 0.11 13.07 -3.72
N VAL A 102 -0.50 12.08 -3.05
CA VAL A 102 -0.97 10.85 -3.69
C VAL A 102 -1.84 11.20 -4.89
N GLY A 103 -1.42 10.72 -6.06
CA GLY A 103 -2.12 10.85 -7.35
C GLY A 103 -2.81 9.56 -7.77
N ARG A 104 -2.36 8.40 -7.26
CA ARG A 104 -3.00 7.09 -7.44
C ARG A 104 -2.78 6.23 -6.20
N ALA A 105 -3.79 5.45 -5.83
CA ALA A 105 -3.69 4.43 -4.80
C ALA A 105 -4.48 3.20 -5.25
N ALA A 106 -3.92 2.00 -5.10
CA ALA A 106 -4.62 0.79 -5.49
C ALA A 106 -4.20 -0.40 -4.62
N PHE A 107 -5.18 -1.21 -4.22
CA PHE A 107 -4.90 -2.57 -3.78
C PHE A 107 -4.42 -3.37 -4.98
N PHE A 108 -3.53 -4.32 -4.76
CA PHE A 108 -3.05 -5.18 -5.83
C PHE A 108 -2.93 -6.63 -5.39
N ARG A 109 -3.06 -7.50 -6.38
CA ARG A 109 -2.62 -8.88 -6.33
C ARG A 109 -1.70 -9.14 -7.51
N THR A 110 -0.47 -9.56 -7.23
CA THR A 110 0.46 -10.01 -8.26
C THR A 110 0.50 -11.52 -8.22
N ASP A 111 0.16 -12.16 -9.34
CA ASP A 111 0.28 -13.60 -9.54
C ASP A 111 1.55 -13.92 -10.33
N GLY A 112 2.21 -15.02 -9.98
CA GLY A 112 3.50 -15.41 -10.51
C GLY A 112 4.67 -14.82 -9.72
N GLY A 113 5.88 -15.19 -10.11
CA GLY A 113 7.12 -14.81 -9.43
C GLY A 113 7.92 -16.04 -8.99
N THR A 114 9.21 -15.85 -8.74
CA THR A 114 10.14 -16.94 -8.39
C THR A 114 10.21 -17.22 -6.88
N CYS A 115 9.85 -16.23 -6.04
CA CYS A 115 10.00 -16.30 -4.59
C CYS A 115 8.72 -16.75 -3.86
N VAL A 116 7.54 -16.36 -4.33
CA VAL A 116 6.24 -16.84 -3.84
C VAL A 116 5.25 -16.90 -5.00
N PRO A 117 4.22 -17.77 -4.95
CA PRO A 117 3.26 -17.90 -6.06
C PRO A 117 2.45 -16.63 -6.35
N ALA A 118 2.22 -15.79 -5.34
CA ALA A 118 1.50 -14.54 -5.46
C ALA A 118 1.81 -13.60 -4.29
N SER A 119 1.48 -12.31 -4.42
CA SER A 119 1.54 -11.31 -3.36
C SER A 119 0.28 -10.44 -3.33
N TRP A 120 -0.03 -9.92 -2.13
CA TRP A 120 -1.18 -9.05 -1.86
C TRP A 120 -0.68 -7.77 -1.21
N GLY A 121 -1.13 -6.64 -1.74
CA GLY A 121 -0.63 -5.36 -1.27
C GLY A 121 -1.55 -4.19 -1.53
N LEU A 122 -1.08 -3.03 -1.09
CA LEU A 122 -1.59 -1.70 -1.38
C LEU A 122 -0.40 -0.85 -1.83
N ARG A 123 -0.55 -0.11 -2.93
CA ARG A 123 0.52 0.74 -3.46
C ARG A 123 0.01 2.14 -3.72
N LEU A 124 0.84 3.11 -3.37
CA LEU A 124 0.59 4.54 -3.59
C LEU A 124 1.61 5.09 -4.60
N TRP A 125 1.13 5.97 -5.46
CA TRP A 125 1.94 6.78 -6.36
C TRP A 125 1.59 8.25 -6.19
N ASN A 126 2.59 9.12 -6.33
CA ASN A 126 2.40 10.57 -6.22
C ASN A 126 1.76 11.14 -7.50
N GLY A 127 1.58 12.46 -7.57
CA GLY A 127 1.02 13.14 -8.75
C GLY A 127 1.86 13.04 -10.02
N ARG A 128 3.09 12.51 -9.95
CA ARG A 128 3.96 12.18 -11.10
C ARG A 128 3.89 10.72 -11.53
N GLY A 129 3.13 9.88 -10.82
CA GLY A 129 3.15 8.44 -11.02
C GLY A 129 4.39 7.75 -10.47
N GLU A 130 5.20 8.43 -9.64
CA GLU A 130 6.33 7.82 -8.96
C GLU A 130 5.83 7.04 -7.74
N GLN A 131 6.34 5.83 -7.53
CA GLN A 131 5.93 5.01 -6.39
C GLN A 131 6.36 5.69 -5.08
N MET A 132 5.41 5.81 -4.14
CA MET A 132 5.65 6.36 -2.81
C MET A 132 5.96 5.25 -1.80
N VAL A 133 5.02 4.32 -1.65
CA VAL A 133 5.10 3.22 -0.68
C VAL A 133 4.32 2.02 -1.21
N THR A 134 4.81 0.84 -0.90
CA THR A 134 4.08 -0.42 -0.99
C THR A 134 3.85 -0.95 0.42
N VAL A 135 2.62 -1.34 0.72
CA VAL A 135 2.24 -2.09 1.92
C VAL A 135 1.94 -3.52 1.50
N PHE A 136 2.61 -4.49 2.10
CA PHE A 136 2.38 -5.91 1.91
C PHE A 136 1.55 -6.46 3.07
N PHE A 137 0.50 -7.21 2.71
CA PHE A 137 -0.37 -7.89 3.66
C PHE A 137 0.09 -9.34 3.89
N PRO A 138 -0.40 -10.02 4.93
CA PRO A 138 -0.08 -11.42 5.17
C PRO A 138 -0.30 -12.29 3.92
N ASN A 139 0.72 -13.08 3.58
CA ASN A 139 0.69 -13.95 2.41
C ASN A 139 0.23 -15.35 2.83
N PRO A 140 -0.73 -15.99 2.13
CA PRO A 140 -1.17 -17.35 2.43
C PRO A 140 -0.06 -18.39 2.28
N TRP A 141 0.98 -18.10 1.49
CA TRP A 141 2.12 -18.99 1.27
C TRP A 141 3.29 -18.77 2.23
N LEU A 142 3.17 -17.83 3.17
CA LEU A 142 4.21 -17.51 4.15
C LEU A 142 3.66 -17.57 5.58
N ASP A 143 4.44 -18.14 6.50
CA ASP A 143 4.15 -18.03 7.93
C ASP A 143 4.54 -16.65 8.49
N ASP A 144 4.47 -16.49 9.81
CA ASP A 144 4.79 -15.23 10.47
C ASP A 144 6.30 -14.95 10.52
N ALA A 145 7.16 -15.95 10.31
CA ALA A 145 8.60 -15.77 10.14
C ALA A 145 8.96 -15.36 8.71
N GLY A 146 8.04 -15.49 7.77
CA GLY A 146 8.27 -15.26 6.34
C GLY A 146 8.77 -16.51 5.62
N ASP A 147 8.68 -17.68 6.25
CA ASP A 147 9.06 -18.95 5.67
C ASP A 147 7.91 -19.53 4.83
N ARG A 148 8.27 -20.26 3.76
CA ARG A 148 7.28 -20.88 2.88
C ARG A 148 6.54 -22.00 3.59
N VAL A 149 5.21 -21.97 3.51
CA VAL A 149 4.36 -23.08 3.96
C VAL A 149 4.00 -24.01 2.80
N ARG A 150 3.73 -25.28 3.12
CA ARG A 150 3.35 -26.30 2.12
C ARG A 150 1.93 -26.09 1.58
N GLU A 151 1.00 -25.74 2.47
CA GLU A 151 -0.40 -25.52 2.13
C GLU A 151 -0.78 -24.05 2.40
N PRO A 152 -1.49 -23.40 1.47
CA PRO A 152 -1.81 -21.99 1.61
C PRO A 152 -2.88 -21.76 2.69
N ALA A 153 -2.60 -20.84 3.61
CA ALA A 153 -3.54 -20.39 4.64
C ALA A 153 -4.33 -19.16 4.14
N TRP A 154 -5.43 -19.40 3.42
CA TRP A 154 -6.22 -18.35 2.75
C TRP A 154 -6.89 -17.35 3.69
N ASP A 155 -7.13 -17.71 4.95
CA ASP A 155 -7.62 -16.81 5.99
C ASP A 155 -6.68 -15.61 6.23
N ARG A 156 -5.38 -15.74 5.90
CA ARG A 156 -4.40 -14.65 5.98
C ARG A 156 -4.73 -13.49 5.04
N THR A 157 -5.49 -13.70 3.96
CA THR A 157 -5.90 -12.61 3.05
C THR A 157 -7.08 -11.78 3.59
N ALA A 158 -7.73 -12.20 4.67
CA ALA A 158 -8.97 -11.60 5.14
C ALA A 158 -8.87 -10.10 5.43
N LEU A 159 -7.74 -9.64 5.97
CA LEU A 159 -7.49 -8.22 6.21
C LEU A 159 -7.42 -7.42 4.89
N TRP A 160 -6.66 -7.92 3.92
CA TRP A 160 -6.56 -7.30 2.60
C TRP A 160 -7.95 -7.23 1.94
N ASP A 161 -8.70 -8.33 1.95
CA ASP A 161 -10.05 -8.39 1.39
C ASP A 161 -11.02 -7.40 2.08
N ALA A 162 -10.94 -7.28 3.40
CA ALA A 162 -11.81 -6.39 4.17
C ALA A 162 -11.53 -4.91 3.87
N LEU A 163 -10.25 -4.51 3.83
CA LEU A 163 -9.87 -3.13 3.49
C LEU A 163 -10.17 -2.81 2.03
N ARG A 164 -9.89 -3.74 1.12
CA ARG A 164 -10.19 -3.63 -0.31
C ARG A 164 -11.68 -3.41 -0.56
N ARG A 165 -12.55 -4.22 0.07
CA ARG A 165 -14.02 -4.02 0.02
C ARG A 165 -14.43 -2.62 0.48
N ARG A 166 -13.86 -2.17 1.60
CA ARG A 166 -14.26 -0.92 2.24
C ARG A 166 -13.78 0.33 1.50
N TYR A 167 -12.54 0.32 1.00
CA TYR A 167 -11.88 1.50 0.46
C TYR A 167 -11.81 1.53 -1.07
N ALA A 168 -11.92 0.39 -1.75
CA ALA A 168 -11.99 0.32 -3.22
C ALA A 168 -13.39 -0.07 -3.75
N GLY A 169 -14.34 -0.45 -2.87
CA GLY A 169 -15.74 -0.70 -3.26
C GLY A 169 -15.94 -1.94 -4.13
N VAL A 170 -15.00 -2.88 -4.09
CA VAL A 170 -15.01 -4.13 -4.85
C VAL A 170 -15.50 -5.28 -3.98
N GLU A 171 -16.38 -6.14 -4.47
CA GLU A 171 -16.90 -7.30 -3.73
C GLU A 171 -15.89 -8.47 -3.66
#